data_AF-K1XSV5-F1
#
_entry.id   AF-K1XSV5-F1
#
_cell.length_a   1.000
_cell.length_b   1.000
_cell.length_c   1.000
_cell.angle_alpha   90.00
_cell.angle_beta   90.00
_cell.angle_gamma   90.00
#
_symmetry.space_group_name_H-M   'P 1'
#
loop_
_entity.id
_entity.type
_entity.pdbx_description
1 polymer ?
#
loop_
_entity_poly.entity_id
_entity_poly.type
_entity_poly.pdbx_seq_one_letter_code
_entity_poly.pdbx_strand_id
1 'polypeptide(L)'
;MKRFLLACVLVLCSISVACADWLGDFRDTYVAEGIDKAVEHALKDGKTPDLIVENGLELEGLNPQNLIKALYCAGAKGEDIRAAAEKYTLSEIIVAAGYKKSKAECGDQVADSQAYTPAGEQGPSFATPTHGRSGNFASPSRP
;
A
#
# COMPACT_ATOMS: atom_id res chain seq x y z
N MET A 1 36.49 38.04 15.89
CA MET A 1 36.15 36.60 15.98
C MET A 1 34.87 36.27 16.77
N LYS A 2 34.03 37.25 17.17
CA LYS A 2 32.73 36.99 17.84
C LYS A 2 31.50 37.01 16.91
N ARG A 3 31.63 37.59 15.71
CA ARG A 3 30.51 37.79 14.77
C ARG A 3 30.25 36.60 13.84
N PHE A 4 31.26 35.74 13.64
CA PHE A 4 31.12 34.54 12.80
C PHE A 4 30.50 33.35 13.54
N LEU A 5 30.53 33.34 14.88
CA LEU A 5 29.90 32.27 15.67
C LEU A 5 28.37 32.40 15.77
N LEU A 6 27.84 33.63 15.61
CA LEU A 6 26.39 33.89 15.68
C LEU A 6 25.65 33.51 14.38
N ALA A 7 26.33 33.57 13.23
CA ALA A 7 25.73 33.25 11.93
C ALA A 7 25.50 31.74 11.74
N CYS A 8 26.39 30.87 12.26
CA CYS A 8 26.22 29.42 12.14
C CYS A 8 25.07 28.87 13.00
N VAL A 9 24.75 29.50 14.14
CA VAL A 9 23.67 29.04 15.03
C VAL A 9 22.28 29.34 14.44
N LEU A 10 22.13 30.43 13.68
CA LEU A 10 20.84 30.77 13.04
C LEU A 10 20.51 29.92 11.81
N VAL A 11 21.52 29.37 11.12
CA VAL A 11 21.31 28.50 9.94
C VAL A 11 20.94 27.06 10.35
N LEU A 12 21.29 26.63 11.56
CA LEU A 12 20.99 25.29 12.06
C LEU A 12 19.56 25.13 12.63
N CYS A 13 18.86 26.23 12.94
CA CYS A 13 17.49 26.19 13.48
C CYS A 13 16.37 26.25 12.43
N SER A 14 16.69 26.49 11.15
CA SER A 14 15.67 26.71 10.11
C SER A 14 15.21 25.43 9.38
N ILE A 15 15.78 24.26 9.68
CA ILE A 15 15.43 23.00 8.97
C ILE A 15 14.30 22.24 9.68
N SER A 16 14.02 22.52 10.96
CA SER A 16 13.12 21.69 11.78
C SER A 16 11.63 22.00 11.65
N VAL A 17 11.22 22.99 10.84
CA VAL A 17 9.81 23.43 10.76
C VAL A 17 8.98 22.68 9.71
N ALA A 18 9.62 22.01 8.74
CA ALA A 18 8.92 21.35 7.63
C ALA A 18 8.23 20.01 7.99
N CYS A 19 8.47 19.46 9.19
CA CYS A 19 7.90 18.18 9.59
C CYS A 19 6.45 18.26 10.08
N ALA A 20 5.97 19.44 10.49
CA ALA A 20 4.62 19.59 11.06
C ALA A 20 3.55 20.04 10.06
N ASP A 21 3.94 20.78 9.01
CA ASP A 21 2.99 21.45 8.11
C ASP A 21 2.13 20.46 7.32
N TRP A 22 2.77 19.43 6.77
CA TRP A 22 2.08 18.43 5.96
C TRP A 22 1.05 17.60 6.73
N LEU A 23 1.18 17.47 8.06
CA LEU A 23 0.21 16.75 8.89
C LEU A 23 -1.08 17.54 9.06
N GLY A 24 -0.97 18.86 9.17
CA GLY A 24 -2.12 19.77 9.14
C GLY A 24 -2.86 19.62 7.82
N ASP A 25 -2.14 19.75 6.71
CA ASP A 25 -2.71 19.60 5.37
C ASP A 25 -3.32 18.22 5.13
N PHE A 26 -2.67 17.16 5.62
CA PHE A 26 -3.19 15.79 5.51
C PHE A 26 -4.52 15.63 6.25
N ARG A 27 -4.60 16.14 7.50
CA ARG A 27 -5.82 16.10 8.30
C ARG A 27 -6.92 16.95 7.68
N ASP A 28 -6.60 18.16 7.24
CA ASP A 28 -7.57 19.10 6.67
C ASP A 28 -8.11 18.55 5.34
N THR A 29 -7.25 17.99 4.50
CA THR A 29 -7.65 17.31 3.27
C THR A 29 -8.51 16.08 3.59
N TYR A 30 -8.17 15.31 4.64
CA TYR A 30 -8.98 14.16 5.05
C TYR A 30 -10.40 14.58 5.46
N VAL A 31 -10.53 15.65 6.24
CA VAL A 31 -11.83 16.16 6.69
C VAL A 31 -12.63 16.76 5.52
N ALA A 32 -11.97 17.47 4.61
CA ALA A 32 -12.63 18.17 3.51
C ALA A 32 -12.99 17.25 2.32
N GLU A 33 -12.08 16.36 1.94
CA GLU A 33 -12.13 15.60 0.69
C GLU A 33 -12.08 14.07 0.89
N GLY A 34 -11.76 13.61 2.09
CA GLY A 34 -11.64 12.19 2.41
C GLY A 34 -10.23 11.63 2.23
N ILE A 35 -10.06 10.38 2.65
CA ILE A 35 -8.73 9.77 2.79
C ILE A 35 -8.02 9.52 1.47
N ASP A 36 -8.76 9.24 0.39
CA ASP A 36 -8.18 8.97 -0.92
C ASP A 36 -7.40 10.20 -1.42
N LYS A 37 -7.97 11.40 -1.24
CA LYS A 37 -7.33 12.68 -1.63
C LYS A 37 -6.18 13.06 -0.72
N ALA A 38 -6.36 12.88 0.59
CA ALA A 38 -5.30 13.14 1.56
C ALA A 38 -4.04 12.30 1.29
N VAL A 39 -4.22 11.00 0.99
CA VAL A 39 -3.11 10.10 0.66
C VAL A 39 -2.49 10.44 -0.70
N GLU A 40 -3.30 10.78 -1.71
CA GLU A 40 -2.80 11.22 -3.02
C GLU A 40 -1.91 12.46 -2.89
N HIS A 41 -2.32 13.46 -2.10
CA HIS A 41 -1.55 14.68 -1.84
C HIS A 41 -0.26 14.37 -1.06
N ALA A 42 -0.35 13.59 0.03
CA ALA A 42 0.82 13.22 0.81
C ALA A 42 1.89 12.49 -0.02
N LEU A 43 1.48 11.56 -0.90
CA LEU A 43 2.42 10.88 -1.80
C LEU A 43 3.03 11.84 -2.83
N LYS A 44 2.26 12.79 -3.36
CA LYS A 44 2.76 13.85 -4.26
C LYS A 44 3.77 14.77 -3.57
N ASP A 45 3.58 15.03 -2.28
CA ASP A 45 4.50 15.79 -1.44
C ASP A 45 5.72 14.96 -0.97
N GLY A 46 5.87 13.74 -1.50
CA GLY A 46 7.01 12.87 -1.25
C GLY A 46 6.96 12.16 0.11
N LYS A 47 5.80 12.10 0.78
CA LYS A 47 5.66 11.34 2.03
C LYS A 47 5.63 9.85 1.73
N THR A 48 6.29 9.08 2.58
CA THR A 48 6.38 7.63 2.41
C THR A 48 5.11 6.93 2.92
N PRO A 49 4.76 5.74 2.40
CA PRO A 49 3.66 4.95 2.93
C PRO A 49 3.77 4.69 4.44
N ASP A 50 4.98 4.50 4.95
CA ASP A 50 5.28 4.36 6.38
C ASP A 50 4.77 5.54 7.22
N LEU A 51 5.14 6.77 6.85
CA LEU A 51 4.71 7.99 7.54
C LEU A 51 3.20 8.21 7.41
N ILE A 52 2.63 7.89 6.24
CA ILE A 52 1.19 8.04 6.01
C ILE A 52 0.39 7.04 6.86
N VAL A 53 0.86 5.80 7.01
CA VAL A 53 0.22 4.80 7.87
C VAL A 53 0.32 5.22 9.33
N GLU A 54 1.51 5.61 9.80
CA GLU A 54 1.73 6.09 11.16
C GLU A 54 0.73 7.17 11.57
N ASN A 55 0.70 8.26 10.80
CA ASN A 55 -0.07 9.44 11.13
C ASN A 55 -1.57 9.26 10.78
N GLY A 56 -1.88 8.44 9.79
CA GLY A 56 -3.26 8.10 9.45
C GLY A 56 -3.95 7.32 10.54
N LEU A 57 -3.26 6.40 11.22
CA LEU A 57 -3.85 5.62 12.32
C LEU A 57 -4.18 6.45 13.56
N GLU A 58 -3.58 7.63 13.70
CA GLU A 58 -3.91 8.60 14.76
C GLU A 58 -5.15 9.45 14.44
N LEU A 59 -5.69 9.37 13.21
CA LEU A 59 -6.89 10.11 12.82
C LEU A 59 -8.15 9.42 13.36
N GLU A 60 -8.89 10.16 14.18
CA GLU A 60 -10.14 9.68 14.77
C GLU A 60 -11.17 9.35 13.68
N GLY A 61 -11.77 8.16 13.77
CA GLY A 61 -12.78 7.69 12.82
C GLY A 61 -12.21 7.16 11.49
N LEU A 62 -10.90 7.21 11.27
CA LEU A 62 -10.31 6.62 10.07
C LEU A 62 -10.32 5.09 10.16
N ASN A 63 -10.94 4.46 9.17
CA ASN A 63 -10.88 3.01 9.03
C ASN A 63 -9.54 2.60 8.39
N PRO A 64 -8.70 1.79 9.06
CA PRO A 64 -7.41 1.35 8.52
C PRO A 64 -7.51 0.66 7.15
N GLN A 65 -8.60 -0.05 6.88
CA GLN A 65 -8.83 -0.67 5.57
C GLN A 65 -8.97 0.39 4.46
N ASN A 66 -9.61 1.53 4.75
CA ASN A 66 -9.76 2.62 3.78
C ASN A 66 -8.42 3.34 3.56
N LEU A 67 -7.58 3.45 4.59
CA LEU A 67 -6.22 3.98 4.47
C LEU A 67 -5.35 3.12 3.56
N ILE A 68 -5.35 1.79 3.76
CA ILE A 68 -4.62 0.87 2.89
C ILE A 68 -5.17 0.91 1.46
N LYS A 69 -6.50 0.96 1.30
CA LYS A 69 -7.14 1.11 -0.01
C LYS A 69 -6.60 2.36 -0.73
N ALA A 70 -6.63 3.51 -0.05
CA ALA A 70 -6.17 4.79 -0.59
C ALA A 70 -4.71 4.74 -1.06
N LEU A 71 -3.82 4.11 -0.27
CA LEU A 71 -2.42 3.93 -0.64
C LEU A 71 -2.26 3.13 -1.94
N TYR A 72 -2.98 2.00 -2.08
CA TYR A 72 -2.95 1.24 -3.32
C TYR A 72 -3.53 2.01 -4.51
N CYS A 73 -4.61 2.75 -4.30
CA CYS A 73 -5.25 3.56 -5.35
C CYS A 73 -4.36 4.72 -5.82
N ALA A 74 -3.58 5.30 -4.90
CA ALA A 74 -2.63 6.36 -5.21
C ALA A 74 -1.31 5.83 -5.79
N GLY A 75 -1.20 4.51 -6.01
CA GLY A 75 -0.07 3.89 -6.69
C GLY A 75 1.16 3.65 -5.80
N ALA A 76 1.01 3.64 -4.47
CA ALA A 76 2.09 3.20 -3.60
C ALA A 76 2.40 1.71 -3.85
N LYS A 77 3.69 1.34 -3.75
CA LYS A 77 4.14 -0.04 -3.97
C LYS A 77 3.61 -0.94 -2.86
N GLY A 78 3.16 -2.14 -3.22
CA GLY A 78 2.58 -3.04 -2.23
C GLY A 78 3.55 -3.54 -1.17
N GLU A 79 4.83 -3.72 -1.51
CA GLU A 79 5.86 -4.08 -0.54
C GLU A 79 6.01 -2.99 0.54
N ASP A 80 6.03 -1.72 0.14
CA ASP A 80 6.12 -0.58 1.06
C ASP A 80 4.87 -0.48 1.95
N ILE A 81 3.68 -0.73 1.37
CA ILE A 81 2.42 -0.77 2.12
C ILE A 81 2.42 -1.91 3.14
N ARG A 82 2.89 -3.11 2.76
CA ARG A 82 2.97 -4.27 3.66
C ARG A 82 3.96 -4.02 4.79
N ALA A 83 5.13 -3.49 4.48
CA ALA A 83 6.15 -3.16 5.48
C ALA A 83 5.64 -2.12 6.48
N ALA A 84 4.97 -1.06 6.01
CA ALA A 84 4.35 -0.06 6.86
C ALA A 84 3.24 -0.67 7.74
N ALA A 85 2.36 -1.48 7.15
CA ALA A 85 1.28 -2.16 7.87
C ALA A 85 1.81 -3.07 8.98
N GLU A 86 2.84 -3.87 8.70
CA GLU A 86 3.47 -4.75 9.69
C GLU A 86 4.10 -3.95 10.83
N LYS A 87 4.84 -2.88 10.51
CA LYS A 87 5.47 -2.01 11.51
C LYS A 87 4.45 -1.39 12.47
N TYR A 88 3.28 -1.00 11.97
CA TYR A 88 2.20 -0.42 12.79
C TYR A 88 1.14 -1.45 13.22
N THR A 89 1.49 -2.74 13.22
CA THR A 89 0.66 -3.83 13.76
C THR A 89 -0.73 -3.96 13.10
N LEU A 90 -0.85 -3.53 11.84
CA LEU A 90 -2.03 -3.81 11.03
C LEU A 90 -2.02 -5.26 10.56
N SER A 91 -3.09 -5.99 10.88
CA SER A 91 -3.21 -7.39 10.47
C SER A 91 -3.17 -7.55 8.94
N GLU A 92 -2.62 -8.67 8.47
CA GLU A 92 -2.61 -9.03 7.05
C GLU A 92 -4.02 -9.05 6.45
N ILE A 93 -5.03 -9.39 7.26
CA ILE A 93 -6.45 -9.37 6.85
C ILE A 93 -6.89 -7.95 6.46
N ILE A 94 -6.47 -6.93 7.21
CA ILE A 94 -6.78 -5.52 6.89
C ILE A 94 -6.10 -5.13 5.58
N VAL A 95 -4.84 -5.53 5.40
CA VAL A 95 -4.08 -5.24 4.18
C VAL A 95 -4.74 -5.89 2.96
N ALA A 96 -5.07 -7.18 3.07
CA ALA A 96 -5.76 -7.94 2.03
C ALA A 96 -7.14 -7.34 1.70
N ALA A 97 -7.90 -6.94 2.71
CA ALA A 97 -9.20 -6.33 2.53
C ALA A 97 -9.11 -4.93 1.90
N GLY A 98 -8.08 -4.15 2.23
CA GLY A 98 -7.77 -2.86 1.60
C GLY A 98 -7.39 -3.03 0.13
N TYR A 99 -6.53 -4.00 -0.18
CA TYR A 99 -6.13 -4.35 -1.55
C TYR A 99 -7.30 -4.85 -2.41
N LYS A 100 -8.15 -5.73 -1.85
CA LYS A 100 -9.35 -6.19 -2.56
C LYS A 100 -10.29 -5.01 -2.88
N LYS A 101 -10.42 -4.08 -1.93
CA LYS A 101 -11.24 -2.88 -2.09
C LYS A 101 -10.64 -1.92 -3.12
N SER A 102 -9.32 -1.74 -3.16
CA SER A 102 -8.67 -0.89 -4.16
C SER A 102 -8.81 -1.45 -5.57
N LYS A 103 -8.70 -2.77 -5.75
CA LYS A 103 -9.01 -3.42 -7.04
C LYS A 103 -10.45 -3.17 -7.50
N ALA A 104 -11.41 -3.19 -6.58
CA ALA A 104 -12.81 -3.00 -6.90
C ALA A 104 -13.16 -1.54 -7.23
N GLU A 105 -12.56 -0.56 -6.53
CA GLU A 105 -12.92 0.85 -6.63
C GLU A 105 -12.00 1.68 -7.54
N CYS A 106 -10.73 1.31 -7.65
CA CYS A 106 -9.69 2.08 -8.35
C CYS A 106 -9.17 1.38 -9.61
N GLY A 107 -9.55 0.12 -9.84
CA GLY A 107 -9.23 -0.63 -11.07
C GLY A 107 -7.72 -0.77 -11.32
N ASP A 108 -7.30 -0.53 -12.56
CA ASP A 108 -5.91 -0.71 -13.03
C ASP A 108 -4.91 0.34 -12.48
N GLN A 109 -5.37 1.31 -11.68
CA GLN A 109 -4.48 2.28 -11.01
C GLN A 109 -3.69 1.68 -9.84
N VAL A 110 -4.00 0.43 -9.46
CA VAL A 110 -3.18 -0.31 -8.50
C VAL A 110 -1.83 -0.59 -9.14
N ALA A 111 -0.83 0.22 -8.77
CA ALA A 111 0.51 0.24 -9.37
C ALA A 111 1.26 -1.10 -9.32
N ASP A 112 0.72 -2.08 -8.58
CA ASP A 112 1.31 -3.39 -8.47
C ASP A 112 0.23 -4.47 -8.38
N SER A 113 -0.09 -5.07 -9.53
CA SER A 113 -0.99 -6.22 -9.62
C SER A 113 -0.39 -7.50 -8.99
N GLN A 114 0.90 -7.49 -8.64
CA GLN A 114 1.66 -8.58 -8.01
C GLN A 114 1.90 -8.37 -6.51
N ALA A 115 1.69 -7.16 -5.99
CA ALA A 115 1.91 -6.75 -4.59
C ALA A 115 1.31 -7.65 -3.50
N TYR A 116 0.27 -8.41 -3.83
CA TYR A 116 -0.38 -9.32 -2.91
C TYR A 116 -0.67 -10.65 -3.60
N THR A 117 0.24 -11.60 -3.42
CA THR A 117 -0.08 -13.03 -3.52
C THR A 117 -0.45 -13.48 -2.12
N PRO A 118 -1.74 -13.76 -1.82
CA PRO A 118 -2.08 -14.36 -0.53
C PRO A 118 -1.33 -15.68 -0.40
N ALA A 119 -0.70 -15.93 0.75
CA ALA A 119 0.00 -17.19 1.04
C ALA A 119 -0.92 -18.44 1.08
N GLY A 120 -2.18 -18.33 0.64
CA GLY A 120 -3.21 -19.37 0.67
C GLY A 120 -3.64 -19.93 -0.69
N GLU A 121 -3.18 -19.39 -1.83
CA GLU A 121 -3.53 -19.96 -3.15
C GLU A 121 -2.60 -21.10 -3.61
N GLN A 122 -1.69 -21.55 -2.74
CA GLN A 122 -0.86 -22.73 -2.95
C GLN A 122 -1.37 -23.92 -2.10
N GLY A 123 -2.69 -24.11 -2.08
CA GLY A 123 -3.27 -25.40 -1.73
C GLY A 123 -2.93 -26.43 -2.82
N PRO A 124 -2.78 -27.73 -2.51
CA PRO A 124 -2.44 -28.73 -3.50
C PRO A 124 -3.46 -28.71 -4.63
N SER A 125 -2.96 -28.53 -5.86
CA SER A 125 -3.77 -28.57 -7.07
C SER A 125 -4.49 -29.90 -7.17
N PHE A 126 -5.78 -29.94 -6.83
CA PHE A 126 -6.66 -31.05 -7.21
C PHE A 126 -7.18 -30.82 -8.63
N ALA A 127 -6.25 -30.66 -9.58
CA ALA A 127 -6.55 -30.78 -11.01
C ALA A 127 -6.33 -32.25 -11.39
N THR A 128 -7.41 -33.03 -11.36
CA THR A 128 -7.48 -34.40 -11.85
C THR A 128 -6.93 -34.47 -13.28
N PRO A 129 -5.95 -35.34 -13.60
CA PRO A 129 -5.51 -35.53 -14.98
C PRO A 129 -6.54 -36.42 -15.69
N THR A 130 -7.53 -35.84 -16.37
CA THR A 130 -8.38 -36.61 -17.28
C THR A 130 -8.02 -36.29 -18.72
N HIS A 131 -7.00 -37.02 -19.17
CA HIS A 131 -6.77 -37.59 -20.49
C HIS A 131 -7.51 -36.94 -21.69
N GLY A 132 -6.71 -36.40 -22.62
CA GLY A 132 -7.17 -35.95 -23.92
C GLY A 132 -7.82 -37.08 -24.71
N ARG A 133 -9.04 -36.82 -25.18
CA ARG A 133 -9.74 -37.68 -26.14
C ARG A 133 -9.34 -37.28 -27.56
N SER A 134 -8.12 -37.67 -27.95
CA SER A 134 -7.70 -37.74 -29.36
C SER A 134 -8.15 -39.10 -29.91
N GLY A 135 -8.93 -39.08 -30.99
CA GLY A 135 -9.36 -40.28 -31.69
C GLY A 135 -8.23 -41.00 -32.43
N ASN A 136 -8.45 -42.30 -32.65
CA ASN A 136 -7.61 -43.29 -33.34
C ASN A 136 -6.28 -43.55 -32.60
N PHE A 137 -5.91 -44.78 -32.23
CA PHE A 137 -5.47 -45.86 -33.10
C PHE A 137 -5.68 -47.25 -32.46
N ALA A 138 -5.88 -48.25 -33.32
CA ALA A 138 -6.01 -49.67 -33.02
C ALA A 138 -4.77 -50.28 -32.33
N SER A 139 -4.96 -51.36 -31.57
CA SER A 139 -3.90 -52.27 -31.15
C SER A 139 -4.22 -53.69 -31.63
N PRO A 140 -3.30 -54.40 -32.31
CA PRO A 140 -3.43 -55.83 -32.56
C PRO A 140 -2.89 -56.60 -31.36
N SER A 141 -3.56 -57.69 -30.97
CA SER A 141 -3.05 -58.60 -29.95
C SER A 141 -2.93 -60.03 -30.50
N ARG A 142 -1.68 -60.51 -30.58
CA ARG A 142 -1.24 -61.91 -30.43
C ARG A 142 0.24 -61.91 -30.01
N PRO A 143 0.73 -62.87 -29.20
CA PRO A 143 0.64 -64.32 -29.41
C PRO A 143 -0.33 -65.05 -28.48
#